data_AF-A0A9J6D1S2-F1
#
_entry.id   AF-A0A9J6D1S2-F1
#
_cell.length_a   1.000
_cell.length_b   1.000
_cell.length_c   1.000
_cell.angle_alpha   90.00
_cell.angle_beta   90.00
_cell.angle_gamma   90.00
#
_symmetry.space_group_name_H-M   'P 1'
#
loop_
_entity.id
_entity.type
_entity.pdbx_description
1 polymer ?
#
loop_
_entity_poly.entity_id
_entity_poly.type
_entity_poly.pdbx_seq_one_letter_code
_entity_poly.pdbx_strand_id
1 'polypeptide(L)'
;MRTGEQCCSRYKTVLKRKNVAAGKNNTSGCSPQEVPYEAELEKIKWLDDSLEPEVVRDASGVVSKKTCPQSSTESVPLAGSSSSTSHSPSSSVGQDDTPDSKRKRPNSARELHLQTFFEKMKELDERRAERKAERDSKREERRLAKTQRREEMHKEKMNLLREIFNLKKNE
;
A
#
# COMPACT_ATOMS: atom_id res chain seq x y z
N MET A 1 22.53 -19.16 25.59
CA MET A 1 22.39 -17.93 24.77
C MET A 1 21.53 -18.23 23.56
N ARG A 2 20.71 -17.29 23.08
CA ARG A 2 19.96 -17.49 21.81
C ARG A 2 20.88 -17.21 20.63
N THR A 3 20.83 -18.04 19.60
CA THR A 3 21.60 -17.86 18.36
C THR A 3 20.99 -16.71 17.54
N GLY A 4 21.80 -15.99 16.76
CA GLY A 4 21.31 -14.89 15.91
C GLY A 4 20.14 -15.30 14.98
N GLU A 5 20.18 -16.51 14.44
CA GLU A 5 19.10 -17.06 13.61
C GLU A 5 17.78 -17.25 14.37
N GLN A 6 17.86 -17.63 15.65
CA GLN A 6 16.70 -17.76 16.52
C GLN A 6 16.08 -16.39 16.82
N CYS A 7 16.92 -15.37 17.03
CA CYS A 7 16.48 -13.99 17.21
C CYS A 7 15.79 -13.45 15.95
N CYS A 8 16.39 -13.64 14.77
CA CYS A 8 15.81 -13.24 13.48
C CYS A 8 14.46 -13.92 13.22
N SER A 9 14.37 -15.22 13.48
CA SER A 9 13.14 -16.00 13.31
C SER A 9 12.05 -15.49 14.24
N ARG A 10 12.38 -15.27 15.53
CA ARG A 10 11.46 -14.73 16.51
C ARG A 10 10.96 -13.34 16.13
N TYR A 11 11.87 -12.45 15.72
CA TYR A 11 11.53 -11.09 15.27
C TYR A 11 10.56 -11.11 14.10
N LYS A 12 10.84 -11.92 13.06
CA LYS A 12 9.94 -12.08 11.90
C LYS A 12 8.55 -12.56 12.32
N THR A 13 8.46 -13.49 13.28
CA THR A 13 7.17 -13.97 13.79
C THR A 13 6.41 -12.88 14.55
N VAL A 14 7.09 -12.12 15.41
CA VAL A 14 6.47 -11.01 16.15
C VAL A 14 5.94 -9.96 15.19
N LEU A 15 6.74 -9.56 14.19
CA LEU A 15 6.35 -8.56 13.19
C LEU A 15 5.14 -9.01 12.36
N LYS A 16 5.09 -10.29 11.96
CA LYS A 16 3.92 -10.85 11.26
C LYS A 16 2.65 -10.78 12.11
N ARG A 17 2.72 -11.16 13.38
CA ARG A 17 1.56 -11.13 14.30
C ARG A 17 1.06 -9.70 14.52
N LYS A 18 1.98 -8.75 14.69
CA LYS A 18 1.67 -7.32 14.76
C LYS A 18 0.86 -6.86 13.55
N ASN A 19 1.34 -7.12 12.34
CA ASN A 19 0.68 -6.68 11.12
C ASN A 19 -0.73 -7.28 10.96
N VAL A 20 -0.91 -8.55 11.33
CA VAL A 20 -2.23 -9.21 11.30
C VAL A 20 -3.20 -8.54 12.28
N ALA A 21 -2.76 -8.29 13.50
CA ALA A 21 -3.60 -7.68 14.52
C ALA A 21 -3.91 -6.19 14.22
N ALA A 22 -2.94 -5.42 13.73
CA ALA A 22 -3.16 -4.06 13.26
C ALA A 22 -4.18 -4.00 12.11
N GLY A 23 -4.12 -4.94 11.17
CA GLY A 23 -5.10 -5.05 10.08
C GLY A 23 -6.52 -5.33 10.59
N LYS A 24 -6.67 -6.23 11.57
CA LYS A 24 -7.97 -6.49 12.20
C LYS A 24 -8.51 -5.28 12.96
N ASN A 25 -7.64 -4.57 13.69
CA ASN A 25 -8.02 -3.38 14.46
C ASN A 25 -8.48 -2.22 13.55
N ASN A 26 -7.99 -2.17 12.31
CA ASN A 26 -8.43 -1.19 11.31
C ASN A 26 -9.70 -1.62 10.54
N THR A 27 -10.31 -2.75 10.88
CA THR A 27 -11.50 -3.29 10.20
C THR A 27 -12.73 -3.11 11.09
N SER A 28 -13.73 -2.37 10.59
CA SER A 28 -15.00 -2.17 11.29
C SER A 28 -15.73 -3.48 11.60
N GLY A 29 -16.34 -3.59 12.78
CA GLY A 29 -17.09 -4.78 13.20
C GLY A 29 -16.25 -5.91 13.81
N CYS A 30 -14.93 -5.75 13.91
CA CYS A 30 -14.06 -6.66 14.64
C CYS A 30 -13.81 -6.17 16.08
N SER A 31 -13.68 -7.10 17.03
CA SER A 31 -13.23 -6.76 18.38
C SER A 31 -11.75 -6.34 18.37
N PRO A 32 -11.36 -5.31 19.13
CA PRO A 32 -9.95 -4.93 19.26
C PRO A 32 -9.10 -6.10 19.73
N GLN A 33 -8.02 -6.37 18.99
CA GLN A 33 -7.04 -7.40 19.34
C GLN A 33 -5.76 -6.73 19.87
N GLU A 34 -5.36 -7.10 21.09
CA GLU A 34 -4.09 -6.66 21.67
C GLU A 34 -2.90 -7.26 20.90
N VAL A 35 -1.89 -6.43 20.63
CA VAL A 35 -0.65 -6.85 19.98
C VAL A 35 0.43 -7.06 21.03
N PRO A 36 0.86 -8.30 21.29
CA PRO A 36 1.92 -8.54 22.25
C PRO A 36 3.22 -7.89 21.77
N TYR A 37 3.92 -7.21 22.70
CA TYR A 37 5.20 -6.52 22.50
C TYR A 37 5.16 -5.25 21.64
N GLU A 38 3.98 -4.70 21.34
CA GLU A 38 3.88 -3.47 20.53
C GLU A 38 4.63 -2.29 21.19
N ALA A 39 4.43 -2.09 22.48
CA ALA A 39 5.11 -1.05 23.25
C ALA A 39 6.64 -1.21 23.26
N GLU A 40 7.14 -2.45 23.31
CA GLU A 40 8.58 -2.73 23.26
C GLU A 40 9.16 -2.40 21.88
N LEU A 41 8.44 -2.77 20.80
CA LEU A 41 8.86 -2.45 19.43
C LEU A 41 8.85 -0.96 19.16
N GLU A 42 7.86 -0.24 19.68
CA GLU A 42 7.77 1.21 19.56
C GLU A 42 8.89 1.90 20.35
N LYS A 43 9.23 1.39 21.53
CA LYS A 43 10.38 1.85 22.31
C LYS A 43 11.70 1.64 21.56
N ILE A 44 11.90 0.48 20.94
CA ILE A 44 13.10 0.22 20.11
C ILE A 44 13.16 1.19 18.93
N LYS A 45 12.03 1.39 18.23
CA LYS A 45 11.93 2.35 17.13
C LYS A 45 12.30 3.77 17.57
N TRP A 46 11.91 4.16 18.78
CA TRP A 46 12.22 5.48 19.35
C TRP A 46 13.69 5.64 19.76
N LEU A 47 14.38 4.56 20.11
CA LEU A 47 15.79 4.55 20.47
C LEU A 47 16.73 4.44 19.25
N ASP A 48 16.17 4.13 18.08
CA ASP A 48 16.94 3.94 16.85
C ASP A 48 17.03 5.26 16.05
N ASP A 49 18.12 5.98 16.28
CA ASP A 49 18.42 7.25 15.62
C ASP A 49 18.71 7.11 14.11
N SER A 50 18.84 5.87 13.59
CA SER A 50 19.01 5.61 12.15
C SER A 50 17.71 5.66 11.36
N LEU A 51 16.55 5.64 12.05
CA LEU A 51 15.24 5.72 11.41
C LEU A 51 14.85 7.17 11.15
N GLU A 52 14.61 7.50 9.89
CA GLU A 52 14.09 8.82 9.52
C GLU A 52 12.66 9.02 10.07
N PRO A 53 12.33 10.21 10.59
CA PRO A 53 11.01 10.50 11.10
C PRO A 53 9.97 10.46 9.96
N GLU A 54 8.81 9.88 10.23
CA GLU A 54 7.68 9.90 9.29
C GLU A 54 7.15 11.33 9.16
N VAL A 55 7.30 11.91 7.97
CA VAL A 55 6.83 13.25 7.64
C VAL A 55 5.51 13.13 6.87
N VAL A 56 4.39 13.37 7.55
CA VAL A 56 3.07 13.41 6.90
C VAL A 56 2.88 14.79 6.30
N ARG A 57 2.46 14.86 5.03
CA ARG A 57 2.11 16.11 4.36
C ARG A 57 0.62 16.12 4.05
N ASP A 58 -0.06 17.11 4.59
CA ASP A 58 -1.44 17.43 4.25
C ASP A 58 -1.47 18.64 3.30
N ALA A 59 -2.62 18.91 2.70
CA ALA A 59 -2.79 20.04 1.78
C ALA A 59 -2.47 21.41 2.40
N SER A 60 -2.46 21.50 3.73
CA SER A 60 -2.11 22.68 4.53
C SER A 60 -0.64 22.76 4.94
N GLY A 61 0.18 21.73 4.70
CA GLY A 61 1.61 21.74 5.03
C GLY A 61 2.16 20.45 5.61
N VAL A 62 3.34 20.54 6.24
CA VAL A 62 4.09 19.42 6.79
C VAL A 62 3.78 19.24 8.26
N VAL A 63 3.26 18.07 8.65
CA VAL A 63 3.01 17.70 10.05
C VAL A 63 4.00 16.61 10.46
N SER A 64 4.97 16.97 11.31
CA SER A 64 5.83 16.00 11.96
C SER A 64 5.11 15.42 13.18
N LYS A 65 4.79 14.13 13.16
CA LYS A 65 4.23 13.45 14.33
C LYS A 65 5.36 13.14 15.31
N LYS A 66 5.49 13.93 16.38
CA LYS A 66 6.33 13.57 17.54
C LYS A 66 5.52 13.66 18.82
N THR A 67 5.02 12.51 19.28
CA THR A 67 4.72 12.32 20.69
C THR A 67 5.23 10.94 21.10
N CYS A 68 6.16 10.92 22.06
CA CYS A 68 6.63 9.71 22.73
C CYS A 68 5.46 9.14 23.56
N PRO A 69 5.16 7.83 23.48
CA PRO A 69 4.19 7.23 24.39
C PRO A 69 4.86 7.09 25.76
N GLN A 70 4.62 8.07 26.64
CA GLN A 70 4.84 7.85 28.06
C GLN A 70 3.85 6.78 28.53
N SER A 71 4.40 5.65 28.97
CA SER A 71 3.66 4.57 29.62
C SER A 71 2.93 5.12 30.85
N SER A 72 1.61 5.25 30.78
CA SER A 72 0.75 5.35 31.96
C SER A 72 -0.17 4.13 31.99
N THR A 73 0.20 3.21 32.87
CA THR A 73 -0.69 2.18 33.40
C THR A 73 -1.67 2.83 34.39
N GLU A 74 -2.90 2.33 34.38
CA GLU A 74 -3.98 2.44 35.40
C GLU A 74 -5.07 3.53 35.26
N SER A 75 -6.28 3.03 34.93
CA SER A 75 -7.61 3.29 35.55
C SER A 75 -8.75 3.78 34.62
N VAL A 76 -9.85 2.99 34.65
CA VAL A 76 -11.21 3.16 34.08
C VAL A 76 -12.13 3.87 35.12
N PRO A 77 -13.42 4.24 34.86
CA PRO A 77 -14.15 4.69 33.65
C PRO A 77 -15.14 5.90 33.91
N LEU A 78 -15.96 6.26 32.90
CA LEU A 78 -17.38 6.74 32.92
C LEU A 78 -17.78 8.18 32.47
N ALA A 79 -18.98 8.20 31.85
CA ALA A 79 -19.91 9.30 31.50
C ALA A 79 -19.56 10.14 30.25
N GLY A 80 -20.36 10.25 29.18
CA GLY A 80 -21.82 10.17 29.05
C GLY A 80 -22.38 11.60 28.98
N SER A 81 -22.66 12.14 27.79
CA SER A 81 -23.62 13.23 27.67
C SER A 81 -24.20 13.37 26.26
N SER A 82 -25.52 13.23 26.24
CA SER A 82 -26.46 13.38 25.15
C SER A 82 -26.86 14.84 24.90
N SER A 83 -27.66 14.99 23.83
CA SER A 83 -28.77 15.95 23.65
C SER A 83 -28.48 17.36 23.11
N SER A 84 -28.81 17.51 21.82
CA SER A 84 -29.79 18.44 21.23
C SER A 84 -29.80 19.92 21.63
N THR A 85 -29.66 20.81 20.65
CA THR A 85 -30.54 22.00 20.57
C THR A 85 -30.76 22.42 19.12
N SER A 86 -31.98 22.21 18.67
CA SER A 86 -32.64 22.79 17.50
C SER A 86 -32.78 24.30 17.64
N HIS A 87 -32.57 25.09 16.58
CA HIS A 87 -33.38 26.29 16.29
C HIS A 87 -33.26 26.66 14.80
N SER A 88 -34.37 26.52 14.08
CA SER A 88 -34.68 27.21 12.83
C SER A 88 -35.63 28.38 13.13
N PRO A 89 -35.55 29.47 12.36
CA PRO A 89 -36.76 30.18 11.90
C PRO A 89 -36.70 30.33 10.37
N SER A 90 -37.67 29.81 9.62
CA SER A 90 -38.97 30.42 9.29
C SER A 90 -38.88 31.61 8.31
N SER A 91 -39.62 31.42 7.20
CA SER A 91 -40.31 32.39 6.32
C SER A 91 -39.51 33.28 5.36
N SER A 92 -39.70 33.03 4.05
CA SER A 92 -40.45 33.95 3.19
C SER A 92 -40.81 33.32 1.84
N VAL A 93 -42.11 33.38 1.51
CA VAL A 93 -42.73 33.09 0.22
C VAL A 93 -42.29 34.12 -0.82
N GLY A 94 -42.04 33.68 -2.05
CA GLY A 94 -41.82 34.55 -3.20
C GLY A 94 -41.61 33.75 -4.47
N GLN A 95 -42.71 33.45 -5.17
CA GLN A 95 -42.68 33.11 -6.59
C GLN A 95 -42.22 34.36 -7.35
N ASP A 96 -41.23 34.20 -8.22
CA ASP A 96 -41.06 35.12 -9.34
C ASP A 96 -40.63 34.31 -10.57
N ASP A 97 -41.55 34.22 -11.52
CA ASP A 97 -41.38 33.65 -12.84
C ASP A 97 -40.59 34.64 -13.71
N THR A 98 -39.30 34.37 -13.93
CA THR A 98 -38.54 35.03 -15.01
C THR A 98 -38.00 33.99 -16.00
N PRO A 99 -38.48 33.97 -17.26
CA PRO A 99 -37.83 33.24 -18.32
C PRO A 99 -36.79 34.15 -18.98
N ASP A 100 -35.58 34.21 -18.44
CA ASP A 100 -34.44 34.80 -19.16
C ASP A 100 -33.32 33.77 -19.26
N SER A 101 -33.53 32.79 -20.15
CA SER A 101 -32.53 31.80 -20.57
C SER A 101 -31.46 32.49 -21.43
N LYS A 102 -30.63 33.33 -20.79
CA LYS A 102 -29.34 33.72 -21.33
C LYS A 102 -28.45 32.49 -21.26
N ARG A 103 -28.41 31.74 -22.36
CA ARG A 103 -27.42 30.69 -22.63
C ARG A 103 -26.03 31.28 -22.42
N LYS A 104 -25.49 31.16 -21.20
CA LYS A 104 -24.08 31.45 -20.90
C LYS A 104 -23.27 30.51 -21.78
N ARG A 105 -22.66 31.05 -22.83
CA ARG A 105 -21.72 30.31 -23.68
C ARG A 105 -20.72 29.61 -22.77
N PRO A 106 -20.43 28.31 -22.97
CA PRO A 106 -19.46 27.61 -22.14
C PRO A 106 -18.14 28.38 -22.18
N ASN A 107 -17.58 28.63 -21.00
CA ASN A 107 -16.32 29.33 -20.85
C ASN A 107 -15.22 28.45 -21.45
N SER A 108 -14.80 28.78 -22.67
CA SER A 108 -13.84 28.02 -23.50
C SER A 108 -12.55 27.65 -22.75
N ALA A 109 -12.10 28.50 -21.81
CA ALA A 109 -10.93 28.21 -20.99
C ALA A 109 -11.13 27.02 -20.04
N ARG A 110 -12.35 26.84 -19.49
CA ARG A 110 -12.68 25.72 -18.61
C ARG A 110 -12.70 24.40 -19.37
N GLU A 111 -13.22 24.43 -20.60
CA GLU A 111 -13.29 23.24 -21.45
C GLU A 111 -11.89 22.77 -21.87
N LEU A 112 -11.01 23.69 -22.26
CA LEU A 112 -9.61 23.39 -22.56
C LEU A 112 -8.88 22.77 -21.35
N HIS A 113 -9.07 23.32 -20.14
CA HIS A 113 -8.46 22.77 -18.94
C HIS A 113 -8.92 21.33 -18.64
N LEU A 114 -10.21 21.04 -18.83
CA LEU A 114 -10.76 19.69 -18.68
C LEU A 114 -10.19 18.74 -19.74
N GLN A 115 -10.09 19.17 -20.99
CA GLN A 115 -9.48 18.37 -22.06
C GLN A 115 -8.02 18.03 -21.74
N THR A 116 -7.22 19.01 -21.32
CA THR A 116 -5.83 18.79 -20.90
C THR A 116 -5.73 17.84 -19.70
N PHE A 117 -6.68 17.92 -18.76
CA PHE A 117 -6.73 17.02 -17.61
C PHE A 117 -6.96 15.57 -18.05
N PHE A 118 -7.94 15.31 -18.92
CA PHE A 118 -8.22 13.96 -19.41
C PHE A 118 -7.06 13.40 -20.25
N GLU A 119 -6.40 14.23 -21.03
CA GLU A 119 -5.24 13.85 -21.83
C GLU A 119 -4.05 13.43 -20.94
N LYS A 120 -3.74 14.20 -19.89
CA LYS A 120 -2.73 13.82 -18.90
C LYS A 120 -3.07 12.55 -18.13
N MET A 121 -4.35 12.33 -17.84
CA MET A 121 -4.80 11.09 -17.19
C MET A 121 -4.57 9.87 -18.10
N LYS A 122 -4.90 10.00 -19.38
CA LYS A 122 -4.66 8.95 -20.37
C LYS A 122 -3.17 8.63 -20.49
N GLU A 123 -2.33 9.65 -20.59
CA GLU A 123 -0.87 9.50 -20.62
C GLU A 123 -0.34 8.77 -19.37
N LEU A 124 -0.85 9.12 -18.19
CA LEU A 124 -0.46 8.48 -16.92
C LEU A 124 -0.82 7.00 -16.89
N ASP A 125 -2.00 6.62 -17.40
CA ASP A 125 -2.43 5.24 -17.44
C ASP A 125 -1.66 4.43 -18.48
N GLU A 126 -1.37 5.00 -19.64
CA GLU A 126 -0.46 4.40 -20.65
C GLU A 126 0.93 4.15 -20.06
N ARG A 127 1.52 5.14 -19.38
CA ARG A 127 2.82 5.00 -18.72
C ARG A 127 2.82 3.97 -17.58
N ARG A 128 1.67 3.74 -16.92
CA ARG A 128 1.52 2.67 -15.94
C ARG A 128 1.41 1.30 -16.63
N ALA A 129 0.70 1.21 -17.75
CA ALA A 129 0.56 0.00 -18.54
C ALA A 129 1.91 -0.45 -19.11
N GLU A 130 2.70 0.48 -19.66
CA GLU A 130 4.05 0.21 -20.18
C GLU A 130 4.98 -0.33 -19.11
N ARG A 131 5.07 0.34 -17.95
CA ARG A 131 5.90 -0.14 -16.83
C ARG A 131 5.47 -1.52 -16.32
N LYS A 132 4.18 -1.84 -16.40
CA LYS A 132 3.67 -3.17 -16.05
C LYS A 132 4.09 -4.19 -17.11
N ALA A 133 3.89 -3.88 -18.39
CA ALA A 133 4.28 -4.75 -19.51
C ALA A 133 5.78 -5.04 -19.52
N GLU A 134 6.63 -4.05 -19.24
CA GLU A 134 8.08 -4.22 -19.13
C GLU A 134 8.45 -5.19 -18.00
N ARG A 135 7.82 -5.05 -16.82
CA ARG A 135 8.05 -5.95 -15.69
C ARG A 135 7.61 -7.38 -15.99
N ASP A 136 6.49 -7.54 -16.67
CA ASP A 136 5.96 -8.84 -17.05
C ASP A 136 6.84 -9.48 -18.13
N SER A 137 7.28 -8.72 -19.13
CA SER A 137 8.25 -9.17 -20.15
C SER A 137 9.55 -9.66 -19.52
N LYS A 138 10.14 -8.89 -18.61
CA LYS A 138 11.35 -9.29 -17.87
C LYS A 138 11.14 -10.53 -17.00
N ARG A 139 9.92 -10.75 -16.50
CA ARG A 139 9.57 -11.95 -15.73
C ARG A 139 9.48 -13.18 -16.63
N GLU A 140 8.91 -13.04 -17.81
CA GLU A 140 8.84 -14.11 -18.82
C GLU A 140 10.22 -14.46 -19.38
N GLU A 141 11.06 -13.47 -19.67
CA GLU A 141 12.45 -13.70 -20.09
C GLU A 141 13.22 -14.55 -19.06
N ARG A 142 13.08 -14.22 -17.76
CA ARG A 142 13.68 -15.01 -16.67
C ARG A 142 13.12 -16.42 -16.56
N ARG A 143 11.85 -16.65 -16.96
CA ARG A 143 11.25 -17.98 -16.98
C ARG A 143 11.82 -18.80 -18.14
N LEU A 144 11.91 -18.21 -19.33
CA LEU A 144 12.47 -18.83 -20.53
C LEU A 144 13.96 -19.15 -20.37
N ALA A 145 14.75 -18.24 -19.79
CA ALA A 145 16.16 -18.51 -19.51
C ALA A 145 16.35 -19.70 -18.55
N LYS A 146 15.44 -19.89 -17.59
CA LYS A 146 15.48 -21.04 -16.67
C LYS A 146 15.09 -22.34 -17.37
N THR A 147 14.13 -22.32 -18.30
CA THR A 147 13.76 -23.52 -19.06
C THR A 147 14.87 -23.91 -20.02
N GLN A 148 15.42 -22.96 -20.77
CA GLN A 148 16.56 -23.18 -21.66
C GLN A 148 17.76 -23.78 -20.92
N ARG A 149 18.15 -23.22 -19.77
CA ARG A 149 19.25 -23.77 -18.97
C ARG A 149 18.99 -25.22 -18.51
N ARG A 150 17.74 -25.56 -18.19
CA ARG A 150 17.37 -26.95 -17.83
C ARG A 150 17.48 -27.88 -19.02
N GLU A 151 17.04 -27.44 -20.19
CA GLU A 151 17.14 -28.19 -21.44
C GLU A 151 18.59 -28.40 -21.86
N GLU A 152 19.44 -27.38 -21.72
CA GLU A 152 20.89 -27.46 -21.97
C GLU A 152 21.56 -28.48 -21.03
N MET A 153 21.36 -28.36 -19.72
CA MET A 153 21.90 -29.33 -18.76
C MET A 153 21.39 -30.75 -19.04
N HIS A 154 20.12 -30.89 -19.44
CA HIS A 154 19.57 -32.18 -19.81
C HIS A 154 20.22 -32.73 -21.09
N LYS A 155 20.46 -31.89 -22.10
CA LYS A 155 21.13 -32.26 -23.34
C LYS A 155 22.59 -32.66 -23.09
N GLU A 156 23.32 -31.89 -22.28
CA GLU A 156 24.68 -32.23 -21.86
C GLU A 156 24.72 -33.55 -21.10
N LYS A 157 23.80 -33.75 -20.14
CA LYS A 157 23.67 -35.02 -19.42
C LYS A 157 23.41 -36.18 -20.38
N MET A 158 22.53 -36.00 -21.36
CA MET A 158 22.23 -37.04 -22.36
C MET A 158 23.42 -37.31 -23.29
N ASN A 159 24.18 -36.29 -23.67
CA ASN A 159 25.39 -36.46 -24.47
C ASN A 159 26.46 -37.23 -23.69
N LEU A 160 26.70 -36.87 -22.43
CA LEU A 160 27.63 -37.59 -21.56
C LEU A 160 27.23 -39.06 -21.39
N LEU A 161 25.93 -39.34 -21.22
CA LEU A 161 25.45 -40.72 -21.17
C LEU A 161 25.70 -41.45 -22.49
N ARG A 162 25.48 -40.81 -23.65
CA ARG A 162 25.79 -41.42 -24.95
C ARG A 162 27.27 -41.73 -25.12
N GLU A 163 28.15 -40.84 -24.65
CA GLU A 163 29.61 -41.03 -24.67
C GLU A 163 30.05 -42.17 -23.73
N ILE A 164 29.59 -42.16 -22.48
CA ILE A 164 29.93 -43.19 -21.47
C ILE A 164 29.47 -44.58 -21.93
N PHE A 165 28.23 -44.66 -22.44
CA PHE A 165 27.68 -45.93 -22.92
C PHE A 165 28.11 -46.28 -24.34
N ASN A 166 28.99 -45.48 -24.95
CA ASN A 166 29.55 -45.71 -26.28
C ASN A 166 28.49 -46.14 -27.31
N LEU A 167 27.31 -45.51 -27.26
CA LEU A 167 26.28 -45.62 -28.29
C LEU A 167 26.73 -44.81 -29.51
N LYS A 168 27.95 -45.09 -30.01
CA LYS A 168 28.23 -44.93 -31.43
C LYS A 168 27.21 -45.82 -32.12
N LYS A 169 26.28 -45.19 -32.83
CA LYS A 169 25.55 -45.87 -33.90
C LYS A 169 26.59 -46.63 -34.70
N ASN A 170 26.50 -47.95 -34.68
CA ASN A 170 27.05 -48.77 -35.74
C ASN A 170 26.23 -48.40 -36.99
N GLU A 171 26.75 -47.45 -37.78
CA GLU A 171 26.44 -47.33 -39.20
C GLU A 171 27.39 -48.24 -39.97
#